data_AF-B8G536-F1
#
_entry.id   AF-B8G536-F1
#
_cell.length_a   1.000
_cell.length_b   1.000
_cell.length_c   1.000
_cell.angle_alpha   90.00
_cell.angle_beta   90.00
_cell.angle_gamma   90.00
#
_symmetry.space_group_name_H-M   'P 1'
#
loop_
_entity.id
_entity.type
_entity.pdbx_description
1 polymer ?
#
loop_
_entity_poly.entity_id
_entity_poly.type
_entity_poly.pdbx_seq_one_letter_code
_entity_poly.pdbx_strand_id
1 'polypeptide(L)'
;MPITLIGEFEVSYHPDATPALILHHLIRGYDAVVLNADEVVVLRELLSVVQKRIREVGHYRLILGAGGDLTFYTASGQRSAYLTADQMRVLARLIGATPPHLTEAEVHQ
;
A
#
# COMPACT_ATOMS: atom_id res chain seq x y z
N MET A 1 2.49 -16.18 9.78
CA MET A 1 2.05 -15.00 9.02
C MET A 1 0.58 -14.78 9.29
N PRO A 2 0.18 -13.69 9.96
CA PRO A 2 -1.22 -13.29 9.99
C PRO A 2 -1.65 -12.82 8.60
N ILE A 3 -2.83 -13.24 8.18
CA ILE A 3 -3.46 -12.83 6.93
C ILE A 3 -4.50 -11.76 7.26
N THR A 4 -4.46 -10.62 6.55
CA THR A 4 -5.44 -9.54 6.69
C THR A 4 -6.16 -9.31 5.39
N LEU A 5 -7.49 -9.27 5.41
CA LEU A 5 -8.29 -8.92 4.23
C LEU A 5 -8.40 -7.40 4.10
N ILE A 6 -8.03 -6.88 2.94
CA ILE A 6 -8.15 -5.46 2.59
C ILE A 6 -8.82 -5.35 1.23
N GLY A 7 -10.13 -5.08 1.22
CA GLY A 7 -10.90 -4.99 -0.01
C GLY A 7 -10.90 -6.33 -0.77
N GLU A 8 -10.37 -6.31 -2.00
CA GLU A 8 -10.26 -7.48 -2.88
C GLU A 8 -8.95 -8.27 -2.70
N PHE A 9 -8.14 -7.90 -1.71
CA PHE A 9 -6.81 -8.45 -1.48
C PHE A 9 -6.72 -9.21 -0.17
N GLU A 10 -6.06 -10.36 -0.25
CA GLU A 10 -5.47 -11.06 0.89
C GLU A 10 -4.05 -10.52 1.11
N VAL A 11 -3.80 -9.92 2.27
CA VAL A 11 -2.53 -9.27 2.58
C VAL A 11 -1.76 -10.07 3.61
N SER A 12 -0.58 -10.52 3.21
CA SER A 12 0.37 -11.25 4.06
C SER A 12 1.59 -10.39 4.32
N TYR A 13 1.92 -10.15 5.59
CA TYR A 13 3.09 -9.38 5.99
C TYR A 13 3.93 -10.13 7.02
N HIS A 14 5.25 -10.19 6.79
CA HIS A 14 6.24 -10.68 7.73
C HIS A 14 7.58 -9.95 7.49
N PRO A 15 8.03 -9.10 8.44
CA PRO A 15 9.18 -8.22 8.22
C PRO A 15 10.47 -8.94 7.86
N ASP A 16 10.67 -10.15 8.41
CA ASP A 16 11.89 -10.94 8.22
C ASP A 16 11.76 -12.02 7.12
N ALA A 17 10.66 -12.04 6.37
CA ALA A 17 10.45 -13.03 5.29
C ALA A 17 10.88 -12.47 3.93
N THR A 18 11.04 -13.38 2.95
CA THR A 18 11.24 -13.02 1.55
C THR A 18 10.25 -13.80 0.69
N PRO A 19 9.27 -13.14 0.06
CA PRO A 19 8.96 -11.70 0.15
C PRO A 19 8.40 -11.30 1.53
N ALA A 20 8.52 -10.01 1.87
CA ALA A 20 8.09 -9.48 3.17
C ALA A 20 6.60 -9.08 3.17
N LEU A 21 6.08 -8.60 2.04
CA LEU A 21 4.68 -8.22 1.86
C LEU A 21 4.14 -8.80 0.55
N ILE A 22 2.96 -9.42 0.61
CA ILE A 22 2.20 -9.87 -0.56
C ILE A 22 0.77 -9.32 -0.46
N LEU A 23 0.27 -8.74 -1.55
CA LEU A 23 -1.16 -8.47 -1.77
C LEU A 23 -1.66 -9.43 -2.86
N HIS A 24 -2.29 -10.52 -2.45
CA HIS A 24 -2.88 -11.51 -3.35
C HIS A 24 -4.30 -11.10 -3.73
N HIS A 25 -4.61 -11.01 -5.02
CA HIS A 25 -5.93 -10.60 -5.49
C HIS A 25 -6.90 -11.78 -5.47
N LEU A 26 -7.86 -11.78 -4.55
CA LEU A 26 -8.75 -12.91 -4.28
C LEU A 26 -9.63 -13.30 -5.48
N ILE A 27 -10.10 -12.32 -6.24
CA ILE A 27 -11.01 -12.55 -7.37
C ILE A 27 -10.25 -13.05 -8.61
N ARG A 28 -9.00 -12.60 -8.78
CA ARG A 28 -8.21 -12.87 -9.99
C ARG A 28 -7.16 -13.97 -9.80
N GLY A 29 -6.86 -14.36 -8.55
CA GLY A 29 -5.97 -15.46 -8.20
C GLY A 29 -4.50 -15.20 -8.50
N TYR A 30 -4.03 -13.96 -8.43
CA TYR A 30 -2.62 -13.60 -8.66
C TYR A 30 -2.08 -12.62 -7.62
N ASP A 31 -0.75 -12.61 -7.44
CA ASP A 31 -0.08 -11.67 -6.55
C ASP A 31 0.04 -10.30 -7.22
N ALA A 32 -0.80 -9.36 -6.79
CA ALA A 32 -0.86 -8.03 -7.36
C ALA A 32 0.31 -7.16 -6.95
N VAL A 33 0.83 -7.35 -5.73
CA VAL A 33 2.01 -6.64 -5.22
C VAL A 33 2.84 -7.63 -4.41
N VAL A 34 4.13 -7.71 -4.71
CA VAL A 34 5.11 -8.49 -3.95
C VAL A 34 6.28 -7.57 -3.64
N LEU A 35 6.53 -7.31 -2.36
CA LEU A 35 7.63 -6.46 -1.91
C LEU A 35 8.57 -7.18 -0.95
N ASN A 36 9.86 -6.93 -1.11
CA ASN A 36 10.91 -7.33 -0.17
C ASN A 36 10.98 -6.35 1.02
N ALA A 37 11.74 -6.73 2.05
CA ALA A 37 11.80 -5.99 3.31
C ALA A 37 12.23 -4.52 3.12
N ASP A 38 13.22 -4.26 2.27
CA ASP A 38 13.72 -2.93 1.93
C ASP A 38 12.66 -2.08 1.21
N GLU A 39 11.93 -2.67 0.27
CA GLU A 39 10.83 -2.00 -0.43
C GLU A 39 9.65 -1.70 0.49
N VAL A 40 9.38 -2.58 1.47
CA VAL A 40 8.38 -2.34 2.51
C VAL A 40 8.79 -1.17 3.42
N VAL A 41 10.08 -1.00 3.72
CA VAL A 41 10.57 0.19 4.47
C VAL A 41 10.27 1.46 3.69
N VAL A 42 10.54 1.49 2.38
CA VAL A 42 10.22 2.63 1.52
C VAL A 42 8.71 2.88 1.50
N LEU A 43 7.89 1.84 1.33
CA LEU A 43 6.44 1.96 1.38
C LEU A 43 5.98 2.57 2.70
N ARG A 44 6.50 2.09 3.83
CA ARG A 44 6.17 2.58 5.18
C ARG A 44 6.47 4.07 5.34
N GLU A 45 7.62 4.53 4.85
CA GLU A 45 7.99 5.95 4.87
C GLU A 45 7.04 6.79 4.02
N LEU A 46 6.70 6.32 2.82
CA LEU A 46 5.77 7.01 1.92
C LEU A 46 4.36 7.10 2.53
N LEU A 47 3.87 6.04 3.16
CA LEU A 47 2.57 6.04 3.83
C LEU A 47 2.54 6.90 5.10
N SER A 48 3.69 7.32 5.62
CA SER A 48 3.79 8.19 6.80
C SER A 48 3.71 9.69 6.46
N VAL A 49 3.47 10.06 5.19
CA VAL A 49 3.41 11.45 4.71
C VAL A 49 2.12 11.70 3.92
N VAL A 50 1.27 12.68 4.32
CA VAL A 50 0.08 13.08 3.52
C VAL A 50 0.53 14.02 2.42
N GLN A 51 0.99 13.46 1.31
CA GLN A 51 1.18 14.28 0.12
C GLN A 51 0.95 13.44 -1.12
N LYS A 52 0.26 14.03 -2.10
CA LYS A 52 0.18 13.46 -3.44
C LYS A 52 1.60 13.26 -3.97
N ARG A 53 1.97 12.01 -4.24
CA ARG A 53 3.31 11.63 -4.70
C ARG A 53 3.24 10.49 -5.69
N ILE A 54 4.18 10.51 -6.62
CA ILE A 54 4.46 9.41 -7.53
C ILE A 54 5.89 8.97 -7.24
N ARG A 55 6.07 7.69 -6.95
CA ARG A 55 7.36 7.09 -6.59
C ARG A 55 7.48 5.70 -7.15
N GLU A 56 8.71 5.23 -7.28
CA GLU A 56 8.99 3.83 -7.59
C GLU A 56 9.25 3.08 -6.28
N VAL A 57 8.68 1.90 -6.17
CA VAL A 57 8.89 0.96 -5.06
C VAL A 57 9.05 -0.42 -5.68
N GLY A 58 10.26 -0.96 -5.66
CA GLY A 58 10.62 -2.16 -6.42
C GLY A 58 10.34 -2.00 -7.91
N HIS A 59 9.61 -2.94 -8.50
CA HIS A 59 9.20 -2.90 -9.91
C HIS A 59 7.89 -2.15 -10.16
N TYR A 60 7.34 -1.47 -9.15
CA TYR A 60 6.06 -0.79 -9.23
C TYR A 60 6.24 0.72 -9.25
N ARG A 61 5.40 1.36 -10.07
CA ARG A 61 5.11 2.79 -9.95
C ARG A 61 3.93 2.97 -9.01
N LEU A 62 4.19 3.59 -7.87
CA LEU A 62 3.23 3.87 -6.82
C LEU A 62 2.71 5.30 -6.94
N ILE A 63 1.39 5.47 -6.82
CA ILE A 63 0.71 6.76 -6.76
C ILE A 63 -0.04 6.85 -5.43
N LEU A 64 0.35 7.84 -4.62
CA LEU A 64 -0.42 8.31 -3.47
C LEU A 64 -1.34 9.42 -3.96
N GLY A 65 -2.64 9.17 -3.94
CA GLY A 65 -3.66 10.12 -4.32
C GLY A 65 -3.84 11.22 -3.28
N ALA A 66 -4.40 12.36 -3.71
CA ALA A 66 -4.68 13.47 -2.80
C ALA A 66 -5.75 13.12 -1.76
N GLY A 67 -6.64 12.18 -2.07
CA GLY A 67 -7.65 11.66 -1.14
C GLY A 67 -7.12 10.61 -0.16
N GLY A 68 -5.82 10.30 -0.20
CA GLY A 68 -5.20 9.26 0.63
C GLY A 68 -5.35 7.83 0.05
N ASP A 69 -5.89 7.68 -1.15
CA ASP A 69 -5.88 6.41 -1.87
C ASP A 69 -4.48 6.04 -2.37
N LEU A 70 -4.27 4.75 -2.61
CA LEU A 70 -3.00 4.18 -3.04
C LEU A 70 -3.22 3.32 -4.29
N THR A 71 -2.45 3.59 -5.33
CA THR A 71 -2.45 2.77 -6.55
C THR A 71 -1.06 2.26 -6.88
N PHE A 72 -0.94 0.96 -7.17
CA PHE A 72 0.25 0.35 -7.74
C PHE A 72 0.06 0.14 -9.24
N TYR A 73 1.04 0.54 -10.02
CA TYR A 73 1.16 0.21 -11.44
C TYR A 73 2.39 -0.65 -11.65
N THR A 74 2.26 -1.66 -12.49
CA THR A 74 3.40 -2.44 -12.99
C THR A 74 4.31 -1.56 -13.86
N ALA A 75 5.53 -2.01 -14.15
CA ALA A 75 6.46 -1.32 -15.04
C ALA A 75 5.90 -1.05 -16.45
N SER A 76 4.93 -1.86 -16.92
CA SER A 76 4.24 -1.65 -18.20
C SER A 76 3.07 -0.66 -18.13
N GLY A 77 2.83 -0.05 -16.96
CA GLY A 77 1.76 0.93 -16.76
C GLY A 77 0.38 0.33 -16.52
N GLN A 78 0.27 -1.00 -16.35
CA GLN A 78 -0.99 -1.65 -15.97
C GLN A 78 -1.23 -1.49 -14.47
N ARG A 79 -2.47 -1.17 -14.07
CA ARG A 79 -2.84 -1.06 -12.66
C ARG A 79 -2.81 -2.45 -12.01
N SER A 80 -1.92 -2.63 -11.05
CA SER A 80 -1.71 -3.87 -10.32
C SER A 80 -2.64 -3.97 -9.12
N ALA A 81 -2.70 -2.92 -8.30
CA ALA A 81 -3.56 -2.86 -7.13
C ALA A 81 -4.08 -1.44 -6.90
N TYR A 82 -5.27 -1.33 -6.31
CA TYR A 82 -5.88 -0.07 -5.88
C TYR A 82 -6.47 -0.25 -4.49
N LEU A 83 -6.11 0.63 -3.57
CA LEU A 83 -6.65 0.70 -2.23
C LEU A 83 -7.28 2.07 -2.00
N THR A 84 -8.50 2.09 -1.47
CA THR A 84 -9.13 3.33 -0.99
C THR A 84 -8.36 3.92 0.19
N ALA A 85 -8.69 5.14 0.61
CA ALA A 85 -8.04 5.78 1.75
C ALA A 85 -8.11 4.95 3.03
N ASP A 86 -9.27 4.37 3.34
CA ASP A 86 -9.43 3.53 4.54
C ASP A 86 -8.62 2.22 4.44
N GLN A 87 -8.64 1.59 3.27
CA GLN A 87 -7.86 0.39 3.00
C GLN A 87 -6.34 0.65 3.07
N MET A 88 -5.90 1.80 2.56
CA MET A 88 -4.52 2.27 2.69
C MET A 88 -4.14 2.44 4.17
N ARG A 89 -5.00 3.05 5.00
CA ARG A 89 -4.74 3.18 6.46
C ARG A 89 -4.66 1.83 7.16
N VAL A 90 -5.43 0.83 6.73
CA VAL A 90 -5.31 -0.55 7.24
C VAL A 90 -3.96 -1.15 6.85
N LEU A 91 -3.54 -1.02 5.60
CA LEU A 91 -2.22 -1.47 5.14
C LEU A 91 -1.08 -0.77 5.90
N ALA A 92 -1.18 0.55 6.07
CA ALA A 92 -0.22 1.37 6.80
C ALA A 92 -0.03 0.82 8.23
N ARG A 93 -1.12 0.58 8.96
CA ARG A 93 -1.07 0.00 10.31
C ARG A 93 -0.47 -1.41 10.32
N LEU A 94 -0.83 -2.25 9.34
CA LEU A 94 -0.32 -3.62 9.23
C LEU A 94 1.21 -3.66 9.09
N ILE A 95 1.79 -2.75 8.29
CA ILE A 95 3.25 -2.67 8.07
C ILE A 95 3.97 -1.77 9.09
N GLY A 96 3.27 -1.31 10.13
CA GLY A 96 3.83 -0.43 11.16
C GLY A 96 4.17 0.98 10.67
N ALA A 97 3.55 1.45 9.58
CA ALA A 97 3.56 2.87 9.25
C ALA A 97 2.68 3.62 10.25
N THR A 98 3.06 4.86 10.57
CA THR A 98 2.16 5.77 11.29
C THR A 98 1.45 6.60 10.24
N PRO A 99 0.25 6.19 9.77
CA PRO A 99 -0.48 7.00 8.81
C PRO A 99 -0.71 8.37 9.45
N PRO A 100 -0.51 9.46 8.72
CA PRO A 100 -0.69 10.78 9.28
C PRO A 100 -2.12 10.92 9.82
N HIS A 101 -2.24 11.55 10.98
CA HIS A 101 -3.54 12.00 11.46
C HIS A 101 -4.04 13.06 10.46
N LEU A 102 -4.98 12.68 9.60
CA LEU A 102 -5.88 13.66 9.00
C LEU A 102 -6.74 14.16 10.15
N THR A 103 -6.35 15.27 10.76
CA THR A 103 -7.25 15.99 11.66
C THR A 103 -8.49 16.37 10.85
N GLU A 104 -9.68 16.13 11.39
CA GLU A 104 -11.00 16.41 10.77
C GLU A 104 -11.18 17.86 10.29
N ALA A 105 -10.22 18.74 10.57
CA ALA A 105 -10.20 20.16 10.22
C ALA A 105 -10.01 20.48 8.72
N GLU A 106 -9.61 19.53 7.87
CA GLU A 106 -9.34 19.81 6.44
C GLU A 106 -10.47 19.39 5.47
N VAL A 107 -11.61 18.92 5.98
CA VAL A 107 -12.78 18.57 5.14
C VAL A 107 -13.68 19.79 4.85
N HIS A 108 -13.44 20.93 5.51
CA HIS A 108 -14.19 22.17 5.29
C HIS A 108 -13.26 23.38 5.12
N GLN A 109 -12.73 23.57 3.91
CA GLN A 109 -12.43 24.90 3.35
C GLN A 109 -12.78 24.93 1.87
#